data_AF-A0A3E0TZS7-F1
#
_entry.id   AF-A0A3E0TZS7-F1
#
_cell.length_a   1.000
_cell.length_b   1.000
_cell.length_c   1.000
_cell.angle_alpha   90.00
_cell.angle_beta   90.00
_cell.angle_gamma   90.00
#
_symmetry.space_group_name_H-M   'P 1'
#
loop_
_entity.id
_entity.type
_entity.pdbx_description
1 polymer ?
#
loop_
_entity_poly.entity_id
_entity_poly.type
_entity_poly.pdbx_seq_one_letter_code
_entity_poly.pdbx_strand_id
1 'polypeptide(L)'
;MSVAYEDIKRFCDEISKTEQGNVIEALFDHFDAPQQLLVKFFNQWRAEISYLQSELPSLSDNILKQINADIEKSVANAVGEYQQRINHASQLESYLTNKLSKVENLLTDVQSENASLTEIIASLKTEQTERIQQIKEEHQQSMTARISEHTNEIEEITQRHKQSMASFTKDRDDSIAHLKNELRENKEHAKHAQEEALTALEQRLIAKHQEIEQHLNESLDNVTKEFSSYKLQAQDDKQNALNKLEEQLVKQHSSEAQQLRDKLSETTTAFTEFRGLSAQKLAELEQNHQESITQASEASNLQISNLEHHIQTAKNEHSSAIESLNLAHEQALSYEREAVTKQFQSRLTELEALTSDHQTVIDDINQQHASDIAAIKAAHHQTVTELNNRQTDLLSEATKGSDDVIQSLTSELNQYKQQATDSEDKLKKAQQQNDLLSSEIAQRESKTQALNEASLNKDEIIDQLKASVSDAATKINQLTQKLEESTQAHQVDKENFTKQQQTYSQAEAKISNAELQANELRQENAKLASQVEFVKSNNIATVERLTTKSEQALLKVRELENLLHQEQMNGKEAKEERVKLKEQIEFMKYNQTNTFERLTNSATKANNRVKELEAELAGLKS
;
A
#
# COMPACT_ATOMS: atom_id res chain seq x y z
N MET A 1 58.86 42.11 85.02
CA MET A 1 59.05 42.64 83.65
C MET A 1 57.88 43.55 83.33
N SER A 2 58.07 44.60 82.53
CA SER A 2 56.97 45.50 82.14
C SER A 2 56.10 44.80 81.09
N VAL A 3 54.86 44.44 81.42
CA VAL A 3 53.90 43.88 80.44
C VAL A 3 53.30 45.02 79.63
N ALA A 4 53.45 44.97 78.30
CA ALA A 4 52.87 45.94 77.38
C ALA A 4 51.41 45.58 77.05
N TYR A 5 50.61 46.58 76.68
CA TYR A 5 49.20 46.39 76.32
C TYR A 5 49.03 45.46 75.12
N GLU A 6 49.96 45.54 74.16
CA GLU A 6 49.96 44.79 72.91
C GLU A 6 50.11 43.28 73.13
N ASP A 7 50.89 42.87 74.13
CA ASP A 7 51.07 41.45 74.49
C ASP A 7 49.79 40.89 75.12
N ILE A 8 49.12 41.69 75.96
CA ILE A 8 47.82 41.35 76.55
C ILE A 8 46.72 41.31 75.48
N LYS A 9 46.68 42.29 74.57
CA LYS A 9 45.73 42.33 73.47
C LYS A 9 45.86 41.09 72.57
N ARG A 10 47.09 40.72 72.20
CA ARG A 10 47.35 39.54 71.37
C ARG A 10 46.90 38.25 72.06
N PHE A 11 47.16 38.12 73.35
CA PHE A 11 46.70 36.98 74.15
C PHE A 11 45.17 36.92 74.24
N CYS A 12 44.51 38.05 74.51
CA CYS A 12 43.05 38.11 74.57
C CYS A 12 42.38 37.79 73.21
N ASP A 13 42.95 38.27 72.09
CA ASP A 13 42.50 37.96 70.73
C ASP A 13 42.66 36.47 70.38
N GLU A 14 43.66 35.80 70.95
CA GLU A 14 43.94 34.38 70.70
C GLU A 14 43.03 33.48 71.54
N ILE A 15 42.86 33.78 72.83
CA ILE A 15 41.95 33.05 73.72
C ILE A 15 40.48 33.23 73.27
N SER A 16 40.07 34.44 72.88
CA SER A 16 38.69 34.70 72.45
C SER A 16 38.24 33.92 71.21
N LYS A 17 39.18 33.49 70.34
CA LYS A 17 38.89 32.64 69.17
C LYS A 17 38.64 31.18 69.51
N THR A 18 39.01 30.73 70.71
CA THR A 18 38.89 29.32 71.11
C THR A 18 37.55 28.96 71.75
N GLU A 19 36.64 29.93 71.93
CA GLU A 19 35.29 29.80 72.52
C GLU A 19 35.22 29.08 73.89
N GLN A 20 36.36 28.85 74.55
CA GLN A 20 36.44 28.14 75.83
C GLN A 20 37.07 29.01 76.91
N GLY A 21 36.26 29.40 77.90
CA GLY A 21 36.75 29.93 79.18
C GLY A 21 36.77 31.45 79.34
N ASN A 22 36.80 31.89 80.60
CA ASN A 22 36.76 33.30 80.97
C ASN A 22 38.12 33.95 80.69
N VAL A 23 38.19 34.78 79.63
CA VAL A 23 39.43 35.40 79.12
C VAL A 23 40.22 36.14 80.21
N ILE A 24 39.54 36.69 81.23
CA ILE A 24 40.20 37.41 82.32
C ILE A 24 40.92 36.49 83.32
N GLU A 25 40.42 35.27 83.53
CA GLU A 25 41.06 34.28 84.41
C GLU A 25 42.33 33.72 83.75
N ALA A 26 42.25 33.39 82.46
CA ALA A 26 43.40 32.96 81.67
C ALA A 26 44.49 34.03 81.59
N LEU A 27 44.11 35.31 81.59
CA LEU A 27 45.04 36.44 81.59
C LEU A 27 45.83 36.52 82.90
N PHE A 28 45.18 36.29 84.05
CA PHE A 28 45.83 36.31 85.37
C PHE A 28 46.77 35.13 85.57
N ASP A 29 46.47 33.97 84.97
CA ASP A 29 47.34 32.80 85.04
C ASP A 29 48.57 32.92 84.11
N HIS A 30 48.47 33.71 83.03
CA HIS A 30 49.53 33.80 82.01
C HIS A 30 50.54 34.94 82.25
N PHE A 31 50.12 36.06 82.85
CA PHE A 31 50.97 37.23 83.03
C PHE A 31 51.28 37.51 84.51
N ASP A 32 52.56 37.50 84.87
CA ASP A 32 53.06 37.88 86.20
C ASP A 32 53.17 39.41 86.33
N ALA A 33 52.01 40.08 86.40
CA ALA A 33 51.88 41.53 86.54
C ALA A 33 50.78 41.90 87.54
N PRO A 34 50.79 43.13 88.10
CA PRO A 34 49.76 43.55 89.06
C PRO A 34 48.36 43.43 88.45
N GLN A 35 47.46 42.73 89.14
CA GLN A 35 46.09 42.48 88.65
C GLN A 35 45.35 43.75 88.23
N GLN A 36 45.58 44.88 88.92
CA GLN A 36 44.99 46.18 88.55
C GLN A 36 45.41 46.66 87.15
N LEU A 37 46.66 46.40 86.74
CA LEU A 37 47.18 46.76 85.42
C LEU A 37 46.62 45.83 84.34
N LEU A 38 46.56 44.53 84.63
CA LEU A 38 45.98 43.51 83.76
C LEU A 38 44.49 43.76 83.51
N VAL A 39 43.72 44.10 84.55
CA VAL A 39 42.30 44.47 84.43
C VAL A 39 42.12 45.75 83.60
N LYS A 40 42.99 46.75 83.78
CA LYS A 40 42.93 47.99 82.99
C LYS A 40 43.12 47.71 81.50
N PHE A 41 44.14 46.92 81.16
CA PHE A 41 44.40 46.53 79.77
C PHE A 41 43.33 45.59 79.21
N PHE A 42 42.80 44.66 79.99
CA PHE A 42 41.66 43.84 79.59
C PHE A 42 40.41 44.68 79.27
N ASN A 43 40.09 45.68 80.11
CA ASN A 43 38.96 46.57 79.86
C ASN A 43 39.17 47.46 78.63
N GLN A 44 40.40 47.88 78.36
CA GLN A 44 40.75 48.63 77.15
C GLN A 44 40.55 47.77 75.89
N TRP A 45 41.03 46.53 75.90
CA TRP A 45 40.82 45.57 74.81
C TRP A 45 39.33 45.28 74.59
N ARG A 46 38.57 45.09 75.67
CA ARG A 46 37.12 44.85 75.62
C ARG A 46 36.37 46.03 74.99
N ALA A 47 36.78 47.26 75.28
CA ALA A 47 36.21 48.45 74.67
C ALA A 47 36.55 48.54 73.16
N GLU A 48 37.77 48.19 72.76
CA GLU A 48 38.18 48.15 71.35
C GLU A 48 37.43 47.09 70.54
N ILE A 49 37.22 45.88 71.09
CA ILE A 49 36.40 44.84 70.44
C ILE A 49 34.93 45.28 70.33
N SER A 50 34.38 45.89 71.38
CA SER A 50 33.00 46.38 71.36
C SER A 50 32.81 47.47 70.30
N TYR A 51 33.82 48.30 70.03
CA TYR A 51 33.80 49.29 68.96
C TYR A 51 33.83 48.61 67.58
N LEU A 52 34.71 47.63 67.37
CA LEU A 52 34.81 46.87 66.10
C LEU A 52 33.55 46.04 65.79
N GLN A 53 32.86 45.51 66.80
CA GLN A 53 31.58 44.82 66.62
C GLN A 53 30.42 45.76 66.29
N SER A 54 30.53 47.05 66.64
CA SER A 54 29.50 48.06 66.35
C SER A 54 29.58 48.67 64.93
N GLU A 55 30.70 48.48 64.22
CA GLU A 55 30.90 48.94 62.83
C GLU A 55 30.71 47.85 61.76
N LEU A 56 30.39 46.61 62.13
CA LEU A 56 29.94 45.61 61.17
C LEU A 56 28.49 45.91 60.80
N PRO A 57 28.18 46.18 59.51
CA PRO A 57 26.82 46.45 59.10
C PRO A 57 26.01 45.17 59.30
N SER A 58 25.21 45.11 60.37
CA SER A 58 24.22 44.06 60.52
C SER A 58 23.27 44.17 59.34
N LEU A 59 23.25 43.17 58.46
CA LEU A 59 22.14 42.99 57.52
C LEU A 59 20.85 43.09 58.33
N SER A 60 20.05 44.13 58.06
CA SER A 60 18.84 44.36 58.86
C SER A 60 17.98 43.09 58.86
N ASP A 61 17.30 42.79 59.96
CA ASP A 61 16.43 41.62 60.08
C ASP A 61 15.44 41.48 58.91
N ASN A 62 15.09 42.58 58.25
CA ASN A 62 14.26 42.56 57.04
C ASN A 62 14.96 41.92 55.83
N ILE A 63 16.26 42.12 55.64
CA ILE A 63 17.01 41.51 54.53
C ILE A 63 17.20 40.02 54.79
N LEU A 64 17.49 39.62 56.04
CA LEU A 64 17.57 38.20 56.42
C LEU A 64 16.23 37.49 56.26
N LYS A 65 15.12 38.13 56.65
CA LYS A 65 13.76 37.61 56.40
C LYS A 65 13.46 37.50 54.90
N GLN A 66 13.86 38.46 54.10
CA GLN A 66 13.64 38.44 52.66
C GLN A 66 14.46 37.33 51.98
N ILE A 67 15.74 37.18 52.34
CA ILE A 67 16.60 36.09 51.84
C ILE A 67 16.02 34.73 52.22
N ASN A 68 15.57 34.54 53.46
CA ASN A 68 14.93 33.29 53.86
C ASN A 68 13.62 33.04 53.10
N ALA A 69 12.79 34.07 52.89
CA ALA A 69 11.57 33.94 52.10
C ALA A 69 11.85 33.59 50.63
N ASP A 70 12.91 34.17 50.03
CA ASP A 70 13.31 33.89 48.66
C ASP A 70 13.94 32.49 48.52
N ILE A 71 14.71 32.04 49.52
CA ILE A 71 15.21 30.67 49.61
C ILE A 71 14.05 29.69 49.77
N GLU A 72 13.11 29.92 50.68
CA GLU A 72 11.92 29.08 50.86
C GLU A 72 11.09 28.99 49.57
N LYS A 73 10.92 30.11 48.86
CA LYS A 73 10.22 30.14 47.58
C LYS A 73 10.97 29.40 46.48
N SER A 74 12.30 29.54 46.41
CA SER A 74 13.14 28.82 45.45
C SER A 74 13.11 27.31 45.72
N VAL A 75 13.23 26.91 46.99
CA VAL A 75 13.13 25.51 47.43
C VAL A 75 11.74 24.95 47.13
N ALA A 76 10.67 25.69 47.42
CA ALA A 76 9.30 25.26 47.12
C ALA A 76 9.07 25.07 45.61
N ASN A 77 9.60 25.96 44.77
CA ASN A 77 9.53 25.81 43.31
C ASN A 77 10.32 24.60 42.82
N ALA A 78 11.56 24.41 43.30
CA ALA A 78 12.38 23.26 42.94
C ALA A 78 11.73 21.95 43.38
N VAL A 79 11.20 21.88 44.60
CA VAL A 79 10.43 20.73 45.11
C VAL A 79 9.20 20.48 44.25
N GLY A 80 8.48 21.53 43.83
CA GLY A 80 7.34 21.42 42.92
C GLY A 80 7.72 20.84 41.54
N GLU A 81 8.82 21.29 40.95
CA GLU A 81 9.34 20.76 39.68
C GLU A 81 9.78 19.30 39.80
N TYR A 82 10.51 18.95 40.87
CA TYR A 82 10.91 17.56 41.12
C TYR A 82 9.69 16.67 41.36
N GLN A 83 8.67 17.15 42.08
CA GLN A 83 7.43 16.40 42.29
C GLN A 83 6.67 16.17 40.98
N GLN A 84 6.62 17.15 40.08
CA GLN A 84 6.04 16.97 38.74
C GLN A 84 6.83 15.93 37.93
N ARG A 85 8.17 15.98 37.96
CA ARG A 85 9.00 14.98 37.28
C ARG A 85 8.80 13.57 37.85
N ILE A 86 8.67 13.43 39.17
CA ILE A 86 8.36 12.16 39.83
C ILE A 86 6.99 11.64 39.39
N ASN A 87 5.97 12.50 39.38
CA ASN A 87 4.63 12.11 38.95
C ASN A 87 4.61 11.67 37.47
N HIS A 88 5.31 12.40 36.60
CA HIS A 88 5.45 12.03 35.19
C HIS A 88 6.19 10.70 35.03
N ALA A 89 7.28 10.48 35.76
CA ALA A 89 8.02 9.21 35.74
C ALA A 89 7.15 8.04 36.21
N SER A 90 6.36 8.22 37.27
CA SER A 90 5.42 7.21 37.77
C SER A 90 4.31 6.87 36.77
N GLN A 91 3.76 7.87 36.07
CA GLN A 91 2.80 7.65 34.99
C GLN A 91 3.42 6.85 33.83
N LEU A 92 4.67 7.16 33.49
CA LEU A 92 5.40 6.51 32.41
C LEU A 92 5.76 5.07 32.78
N GLU A 93 6.18 4.80 34.01
CA GLU A 93 6.32 3.44 34.55
C GLU A 93 5.00 2.68 34.47
N SER A 94 3.90 3.25 34.96
CA SER A 94 2.60 2.58 34.94
C SER A 94 2.14 2.24 33.51
N TYR A 95 2.36 3.16 32.56
CA TYR A 95 2.10 2.92 31.14
C TYR A 95 2.96 1.79 30.57
N LEU A 96 4.26 1.79 30.85
CA LEU A 96 5.19 0.76 30.39
C LEU A 96 4.86 -0.60 31.01
N THR A 97 4.54 -0.67 32.30
CA THR A 97 4.12 -1.90 32.97
C THR A 97 2.84 -2.47 32.34
N ASN A 98 1.88 -1.63 32.01
CA ASN A 98 0.63 -2.06 31.37
C ASN A 98 0.89 -2.58 29.94
N LYS A 99 1.77 -1.92 29.18
CA LYS A 99 2.20 -2.40 27.86
C LYS A 99 2.97 -3.71 27.95
N LEU A 100 3.87 -3.85 28.91
CA LEU A 100 4.63 -5.08 29.14
C LEU A 100 3.69 -6.24 29.46
N SER A 101 2.74 -6.04 30.38
CA SER A 101 1.74 -7.04 30.74
C SER A 101 0.87 -7.46 29.55
N LYS A 102 0.47 -6.53 28.67
CA LYS A 102 -0.26 -6.87 27.43
C LYS A 102 0.58 -7.74 26.49
N VAL A 103 1.87 -7.43 26.35
CA VAL A 103 2.79 -8.21 25.51
C VAL A 103 3.02 -9.59 26.10
N GLU A 104 3.18 -9.71 27.42
CA GLU A 104 3.31 -10.99 28.11
C GLU A 104 2.07 -11.87 27.95
N ASN A 105 0.87 -11.27 28.04
CA ASN A 105 -0.38 -11.99 27.80
C ASN A 105 -0.48 -12.49 26.35
N LEU A 106 -0.20 -11.61 25.36
CA LEU A 106 -0.18 -12.00 23.95
C LEU A 106 0.85 -13.10 23.66
N LEU A 107 2.03 -13.03 24.30
CA LEU A 107 3.05 -14.05 24.16
C LEU A 107 2.56 -15.40 24.71
N THR A 108 1.85 -15.37 25.84
CA THR A 108 1.27 -16.56 26.46
C THR A 108 0.18 -17.18 25.58
N ASP A 109 -0.69 -16.34 24.98
CA ASP A 109 -1.73 -16.78 24.05
C ASP A 109 -1.12 -17.46 22.83
N VAL A 110 -0.12 -16.82 22.19
CA VAL A 110 0.59 -17.38 21.04
C VAL A 110 1.32 -18.68 21.40
N GLN A 111 1.92 -18.77 22.59
CA GLN A 111 2.55 -20.01 23.05
C GLN A 111 1.54 -21.14 23.22
N SER A 112 0.35 -20.85 23.75
CA SER A 112 -0.72 -21.83 23.90
C SER A 112 -1.27 -22.31 22.55
N GLU A 113 -1.44 -21.40 21.60
CA GLU A 113 -1.91 -21.72 20.24
C GLU A 113 -0.86 -22.57 19.50
N ASN A 114 0.42 -22.24 19.63
CA ASN A 114 1.49 -23.00 19.01
C ASN A 114 1.61 -24.43 19.61
N ALA A 115 1.36 -24.58 20.91
CA ALA A 115 1.27 -25.90 21.55
C ALA A 115 0.08 -26.71 20.99
N SER A 116 -1.09 -26.09 20.86
CA SER A 116 -2.27 -26.73 20.26
C SER A 116 -2.03 -27.15 18.81
N LEU A 117 -1.42 -26.29 17.99
CA LEU A 117 -1.08 -26.61 16.60
C LEU A 117 -0.07 -27.75 16.52
N THR A 118 0.91 -27.78 17.42
CA THR A 118 1.89 -28.88 17.50
C THR A 118 1.21 -30.22 17.81
N GLU A 119 0.22 -30.23 18.71
CA GLU A 119 -0.56 -31.42 19.03
C GLU A 119 -1.43 -31.89 17.87
N ILE A 120 -2.10 -30.96 17.17
CA ILE A 120 -2.89 -31.25 15.96
C ILE A 120 -2.00 -31.86 14.87
N ILE A 121 -0.81 -31.29 14.64
CA ILE A 121 0.14 -31.82 13.65
C ILE A 121 0.59 -33.24 14.03
N ALA A 122 0.87 -33.48 15.32
CA ALA A 122 1.24 -34.82 15.80
C ALA A 122 0.11 -35.83 15.59
N SER A 123 -1.13 -35.45 15.90
CA SER A 123 -2.32 -36.28 15.69
C SER A 123 -2.53 -36.61 14.20
N LEU A 124 -2.50 -35.60 13.32
CA LEU A 124 -2.64 -35.79 11.87
C LEU A 124 -1.54 -36.68 11.30
N LYS A 125 -0.30 -36.54 11.78
CA LYS A 125 0.81 -37.39 11.36
C LYS A 125 0.61 -38.85 11.79
N THR A 126 0.00 -39.06 12.95
CA THR A 126 -0.32 -40.39 13.48
C THR A 126 -1.43 -41.03 12.64
N GLU A 127 -2.52 -40.30 12.41
CA GLU A 127 -3.64 -40.72 11.57
C GLU A 127 -3.18 -41.04 10.12
N GLN A 128 -2.32 -40.20 9.54
CA GLN A 128 -1.76 -40.45 8.21
C GLN A 128 -0.94 -41.74 8.17
N THR A 129 -0.15 -42.01 9.22
CA THR A 129 0.66 -43.23 9.32
C THR A 129 -0.24 -44.47 9.42
N GLU A 130 -1.29 -44.42 10.21
CA GLU A 130 -2.28 -45.49 10.34
C GLU A 130 -3.01 -45.74 9.02
N ARG A 131 -3.43 -44.69 8.31
CA ARG A 131 -4.11 -44.80 7.01
C ARG A 131 -3.23 -45.43 5.93
N ILE A 132 -1.95 -45.06 5.89
CA ILE A 132 -0.98 -45.68 4.97
C ILE A 132 -0.81 -47.17 5.29
N GLN A 133 -0.74 -47.52 6.58
CA GLN A 133 -0.62 -48.91 7.00
C GLN A 133 -1.89 -49.73 6.66
N GLN A 134 -3.07 -49.16 6.85
CA GLN A 134 -4.34 -49.78 6.49
C GLN A 134 -4.44 -50.05 4.98
N ILE A 135 -4.14 -49.04 4.15
CA ILE A 135 -4.16 -49.20 2.67
C ILE A 135 -3.19 -50.29 2.24
N LYS A 136 -2.02 -50.37 2.88
CA LYS A 136 -1.02 -51.41 2.60
C LYS A 136 -1.55 -52.81 2.93
N GLU A 137 -2.22 -52.97 4.07
CA GLU A 137 -2.84 -54.23 4.48
C GLU A 137 -4.01 -54.62 3.56
N GLU A 138 -4.89 -53.69 3.22
CA GLU A 138 -6.00 -53.91 2.28
C GLU A 138 -5.50 -54.32 0.89
N HIS A 139 -4.47 -53.64 0.37
CA HIS A 139 -3.87 -54.00 -0.91
C HIS A 139 -3.23 -55.40 -0.87
N GLN A 140 -2.56 -55.73 0.23
CA GLN A 140 -1.94 -57.05 0.40
C GLN A 140 -2.98 -58.17 0.54
N GLN A 141 -4.10 -57.93 1.23
CA GLN A 141 -5.22 -58.85 1.31
C GLN A 141 -5.88 -59.04 -0.06
N SER A 142 -6.14 -57.95 -0.79
CA SER A 142 -6.70 -58.01 -2.14
C SER A 142 -5.81 -58.79 -3.11
N MET A 143 -4.50 -58.53 -3.10
CA MET A 143 -3.54 -59.30 -3.91
C MET A 143 -3.52 -60.78 -3.53
N THR A 144 -3.56 -61.11 -2.24
CA THR A 144 -3.57 -62.51 -1.78
C THR A 144 -4.84 -63.23 -2.20
N ALA A 145 -6.00 -62.56 -2.08
CA ALA A 145 -7.29 -63.11 -2.51
C ALA A 145 -7.29 -63.38 -4.02
N ARG A 146 -6.79 -62.43 -4.82
CA ARG A 146 -6.73 -62.55 -6.28
C ARG A 146 -5.75 -63.62 -6.75
N ILE A 147 -4.62 -63.78 -6.07
CA ILE A 147 -3.69 -64.89 -6.30
C ILE A 147 -4.38 -66.23 -6.01
N SER A 148 -5.12 -66.33 -4.90
CA SER A 148 -5.87 -67.54 -4.56
C SER A 148 -6.94 -67.86 -5.60
N GLU A 149 -7.65 -66.85 -6.10
CA GLU A 149 -8.69 -66.99 -7.11
C GLU A 149 -8.12 -67.49 -8.43
N HIS A 150 -7.06 -66.84 -8.95
CA HIS A 150 -6.37 -67.31 -10.16
C HIS A 150 -5.77 -68.71 -9.98
N THR A 151 -5.28 -69.04 -8.78
CA THR A 151 -4.76 -70.39 -8.48
C THR A 151 -5.88 -71.43 -8.59
N ASN A 152 -7.05 -71.15 -8.02
CA ASN A 152 -8.22 -72.02 -8.12
C ASN A 152 -8.70 -72.16 -9.57
N GLU A 153 -8.76 -71.06 -10.35
CA GLU A 153 -9.14 -71.11 -11.77
C GLU A 153 -8.17 -71.97 -12.59
N ILE A 154 -6.86 -71.83 -12.35
CA ILE A 154 -5.85 -72.67 -13.01
C ILE A 154 -6.06 -74.15 -12.64
N GLU A 155 -6.36 -74.45 -11.37
CA GLU A 155 -6.64 -75.81 -10.92
C GLU A 155 -7.90 -76.39 -11.56
N GLU A 156 -8.98 -75.60 -11.65
CA GLU A 156 -10.22 -76.00 -12.33
C GLU A 156 -10.01 -76.23 -13.83
N ILE A 157 -9.29 -75.34 -14.52
CA ILE A 157 -8.97 -75.50 -15.94
C ILE A 157 -8.14 -76.76 -16.14
N THR A 158 -7.15 -76.99 -15.27
CA THR A 158 -6.30 -78.19 -15.31
C THR A 158 -7.14 -79.45 -15.10
N GLN A 159 -8.08 -79.43 -14.16
CA GLN A 159 -8.97 -80.55 -13.87
C GLN A 159 -9.97 -80.81 -15.01
N ARG A 160 -10.58 -79.75 -15.57
CA ARG A 160 -11.45 -79.85 -16.75
C ARG A 160 -10.69 -80.41 -17.95
N HIS A 161 -9.48 -79.93 -18.20
CA HIS A 161 -8.62 -80.44 -19.25
C HIS A 161 -8.30 -81.93 -19.04
N LYS A 162 -7.95 -82.32 -17.80
CA LYS A 162 -7.68 -83.73 -17.45
C LYS A 162 -8.91 -84.61 -17.66
N GLN A 163 -10.10 -84.15 -17.28
CA GLN A 163 -11.36 -84.87 -17.50
C GLN A 163 -11.69 -85.00 -18.99
N SER A 164 -11.50 -83.93 -19.77
CA SER A 164 -11.69 -83.97 -21.22
C SER A 164 -10.70 -84.91 -21.89
N MET A 165 -9.43 -84.90 -21.51
CA MET A 165 -8.43 -85.84 -22.03
C MET A 165 -8.76 -87.30 -21.66
N ALA A 166 -9.32 -87.53 -20.47
CA ALA A 166 -9.78 -88.86 -20.06
C ALA A 166 -11.01 -89.30 -20.88
N SER A 167 -11.97 -88.42 -21.17
CA SER A 167 -13.11 -88.75 -22.03
C SER A 167 -12.67 -89.03 -23.46
N PHE A 168 -11.79 -88.19 -24.04
CA PHE A 168 -11.22 -88.44 -25.37
C PHE A 168 -10.47 -89.77 -25.45
N THR A 169 -9.71 -90.11 -24.42
CA THR A 169 -9.01 -91.40 -24.36
C THR A 169 -10.01 -92.55 -24.32
N LYS A 170 -11.07 -92.42 -23.50
CA LYS A 170 -12.13 -93.42 -23.41
C LYS A 170 -12.88 -93.58 -24.73
N ASP A 171 -13.32 -92.49 -25.36
CA ASP A 171 -14.06 -92.52 -26.64
C ASP A 171 -13.21 -93.14 -27.76
N ARG A 172 -11.91 -92.83 -27.76
CA ARG A 172 -10.95 -93.45 -28.68
C ARG A 172 -10.81 -94.95 -28.41
N ASP A 173 -10.67 -95.34 -27.16
CA ASP A 173 -10.49 -96.75 -26.79
C ASP A 173 -11.78 -97.56 -27.04
N ASP A 174 -12.96 -96.99 -26.80
CA ASP A 174 -14.27 -97.56 -27.14
C ASP A 174 -14.44 -97.68 -28.66
N SER A 175 -14.01 -96.69 -29.44
CA SER A 175 -13.99 -96.77 -30.92
C SER A 175 -13.05 -97.86 -31.43
N ILE A 176 -11.85 -97.98 -30.84
CA ILE A 176 -10.91 -99.06 -31.16
C ILE A 176 -11.51 -100.43 -30.82
N ALA A 177 -12.21 -100.54 -29.68
CA ALA A 177 -12.88 -101.78 -29.29
C ALA A 177 -14.03 -102.14 -30.24
N HIS A 178 -14.82 -101.14 -30.66
CA HIS A 178 -15.89 -101.32 -31.64
C HIS A 178 -15.33 -101.80 -32.99
N LEU A 179 -14.31 -101.13 -33.54
CA LEU A 179 -13.65 -101.54 -34.78
C LEU A 179 -13.04 -102.95 -34.68
N LYS A 180 -12.49 -103.33 -33.52
CA LYS A 180 -12.00 -104.70 -33.30
C LYS A 180 -13.12 -105.74 -33.30
N ASN A 181 -14.28 -105.41 -32.73
CA ASN A 181 -15.44 -106.29 -32.76
C ASN A 181 -16.03 -106.41 -34.16
N GLU A 182 -16.20 -105.30 -34.89
CA GLU A 182 -16.64 -105.33 -36.29
C GLU A 182 -15.68 -106.15 -37.17
N LEU A 183 -14.37 -105.99 -36.97
CA LEU A 183 -13.37 -106.80 -37.68
C LEU A 183 -13.51 -108.29 -37.34
N ARG A 184 -13.80 -108.63 -36.08
CA ARG A 184 -14.03 -110.02 -35.65
C ARG A 184 -15.30 -110.58 -36.27
N GLU A 185 -16.41 -109.84 -36.24
CA GLU A 185 -17.69 -110.23 -36.82
C GLU A 185 -17.58 -110.40 -38.34
N ASN A 186 -16.93 -109.46 -39.04
CA ASN A 186 -16.66 -109.59 -40.47
C ASN A 186 -15.77 -110.81 -40.79
N LYS A 187 -14.79 -111.11 -39.93
CA LYS A 187 -13.96 -112.31 -40.10
C LYS A 187 -14.76 -113.60 -39.89
N GLU A 188 -15.64 -113.65 -38.90
CA GLU A 188 -16.53 -114.80 -38.67
C GLU A 188 -17.56 -114.93 -39.80
N HIS A 189 -18.14 -113.84 -40.29
CA HIS A 189 -19.04 -113.87 -41.44
C HIS A 189 -18.33 -114.36 -42.71
N ALA A 190 -17.11 -113.89 -42.98
CA ALA A 190 -16.31 -114.38 -44.10
C ALA A 190 -15.95 -115.86 -43.95
N LYS A 191 -15.66 -116.32 -42.74
CA LYS A 191 -15.40 -117.73 -42.43
C LYS A 191 -16.65 -118.59 -42.62
N HIS A 192 -17.80 -118.14 -42.14
CA HIS A 192 -19.08 -118.84 -42.31
C HIS A 192 -19.48 -118.92 -43.79
N ALA A 193 -19.34 -117.83 -44.54
CA ALA A 193 -19.58 -117.81 -45.98
C ALA A 193 -18.62 -118.75 -46.74
N GLN A 194 -17.37 -118.84 -46.29
CA GLN A 194 -16.40 -119.78 -46.84
C GLN A 194 -16.76 -121.24 -46.51
N GLU A 195 -17.17 -121.54 -45.27
CA GLU A 195 -17.59 -122.87 -44.83
C GLU A 195 -18.89 -123.32 -45.56
N GLU A 196 -19.85 -122.42 -45.75
CA GLU A 196 -21.06 -122.67 -46.55
C GLU A 196 -20.73 -122.92 -48.03
N ALA A 197 -19.84 -122.13 -48.62
CA ALA A 197 -19.39 -122.35 -49.99
C ALA A 197 -18.67 -123.70 -50.13
N LEU A 198 -17.85 -124.10 -49.15
CA LEU A 198 -17.16 -125.39 -49.15
C LEU A 198 -18.17 -126.55 -49.05
N THR A 199 -19.16 -126.44 -48.16
CA THR A 199 -20.21 -127.44 -47.96
C THR A 199 -21.08 -127.58 -49.21
N ALA A 200 -21.43 -126.46 -49.86
CA ALA A 200 -22.16 -126.46 -51.12
C ALA A 200 -21.35 -127.14 -52.24
N LEU A 201 -20.03 -126.91 -52.28
CA LEU A 201 -19.12 -127.53 -53.23
C LEU A 201 -19.01 -129.05 -52.99
N GLU A 202 -18.89 -129.47 -51.74
CA GLU A 202 -18.89 -130.89 -51.34
C GLU A 202 -20.19 -131.59 -51.70
N GLN A 203 -21.35 -130.99 -51.40
CA GLN A 203 -22.65 -131.54 -51.79
C GLN A 203 -22.78 -131.68 -53.31
N ARG A 204 -22.28 -130.70 -54.07
CA ARG A 204 -22.29 -130.74 -55.53
C ARG A 204 -21.37 -131.83 -56.08
N LEU A 205 -20.24 -132.06 -55.42
CA LEU A 205 -19.29 -133.12 -55.75
C LEU A 205 -19.88 -134.51 -55.45
N ILE A 206 -20.57 -134.67 -54.32
CA ILE A 206 -21.32 -135.89 -53.98
C ILE A 206 -22.43 -136.15 -55.01
N ALA A 207 -23.23 -135.13 -55.36
CA ALA A 207 -24.28 -135.27 -56.36
C ALA A 207 -23.72 -135.67 -57.73
N LYS A 208 -22.58 -135.08 -58.13
CA LYS A 208 -21.88 -135.48 -59.37
C LYS A 208 -21.31 -136.90 -59.29
N HIS A 209 -20.81 -137.32 -58.13
CA HIS A 209 -20.32 -138.68 -57.94
C HIS A 209 -21.46 -139.70 -58.06
N GLN A 210 -22.63 -139.39 -57.49
CA GLN A 210 -23.84 -140.21 -57.60
C GLN A 210 -24.36 -140.27 -59.04
N GLU A 211 -24.36 -139.15 -59.79
CA GLU A 211 -24.69 -139.16 -61.22
C GLU A 211 -23.74 -140.07 -62.01
N ILE A 212 -22.43 -140.01 -61.72
CA ILE A 212 -21.44 -140.87 -62.39
C ILE A 212 -21.66 -142.34 -62.02
N GLU A 213 -21.89 -142.68 -60.74
CA GLU A 213 -22.19 -144.05 -60.33
C GLU A 213 -23.48 -144.58 -60.96
N GLN A 214 -24.53 -143.75 -61.04
CA GLN A 214 -25.77 -144.12 -61.72
C GLN A 214 -25.52 -144.41 -63.20
N HIS A 215 -24.79 -143.53 -63.89
CA HIS A 215 -24.47 -143.70 -65.30
C HIS A 215 -23.57 -144.92 -65.55
N LEU A 216 -22.66 -145.24 -64.61
CA LEU A 216 -21.81 -146.43 -64.67
C LEU A 216 -22.63 -147.70 -64.45
N ASN A 217 -23.56 -147.70 -63.50
CA ASN A 217 -24.45 -148.83 -63.23
C ASN A 217 -25.44 -149.08 -64.37
N GLU A 218 -25.99 -148.02 -64.99
CA GLU A 218 -26.85 -148.13 -66.18
C GLU A 218 -26.06 -148.68 -67.39
N SER A 219 -24.81 -148.23 -67.56
CA SER A 219 -23.92 -148.78 -68.59
C SER A 219 -23.57 -150.25 -68.33
N LEU A 220 -23.31 -150.64 -67.08
CA LEU A 220 -23.01 -152.01 -66.68
C LEU A 220 -24.24 -152.94 -66.83
N ASP A 221 -25.46 -152.45 -66.55
CA ASP A 221 -26.70 -153.19 -66.74
C ASP A 221 -27.02 -153.41 -68.24
N ASN A 222 -26.72 -152.41 -69.08
CA ASN A 222 -26.83 -152.55 -70.54
C ASN A 222 -25.82 -153.56 -71.10
N VAL A 223 -24.55 -153.53 -70.66
CA VAL A 223 -23.54 -154.52 -71.06
C VAL A 223 -23.92 -155.93 -70.57
N THR A 224 -24.52 -156.05 -69.38
CA THR A 224 -24.99 -157.34 -68.83
C THR A 224 -26.18 -157.90 -69.61
N LYS A 225 -27.10 -157.05 -70.07
CA LYS A 225 -28.21 -157.42 -70.96
C LYS A 225 -27.73 -157.85 -72.35
N GLU A 226 -26.75 -157.15 -72.92
CA GLU A 226 -26.12 -157.54 -74.20
C GLU A 226 -25.36 -158.86 -74.06
N PHE A 227 -24.58 -159.06 -72.99
CA PHE A 227 -23.87 -160.32 -72.75
C PHE A 227 -24.82 -161.51 -72.56
N SER A 228 -26.00 -161.28 -71.99
CA SER A 228 -27.05 -162.30 -71.82
C SER A 228 -27.75 -162.67 -73.13
N SER A 229 -27.87 -161.73 -74.09
CA SER A 229 -28.45 -162.02 -75.42
C SER A 229 -27.49 -162.81 -76.33
N TYR A 230 -26.19 -162.51 -76.28
CA TYR A 230 -25.17 -163.26 -77.03
C TYR A 230 -24.98 -164.70 -76.54
N LYS A 231 -25.16 -164.95 -75.24
CA LYS A 231 -25.06 -166.31 -74.66
C LYS A 231 -26.24 -167.21 -75.05
N LEU A 232 -27.43 -166.64 -75.29
CA LEU A 232 -28.61 -167.38 -75.71
C LEU A 232 -28.57 -167.74 -77.21
N GLN A 233 -27.99 -166.88 -78.05
CA GLN A 233 -27.83 -167.11 -79.49
C GLN A 233 -26.75 -168.16 -79.83
N ALA A 234 -25.64 -168.18 -79.09
CA ALA A 234 -24.56 -169.16 -79.31
C ALA A 234 -24.90 -170.60 -78.84
N GLN A 235 -25.98 -170.77 -78.06
CA GLN A 235 -26.41 -172.06 -77.51
C GLN A 235 -27.45 -172.77 -78.41
N ASP A 236 -28.23 -172.03 -79.20
CA ASP A 236 -29.21 -172.57 -80.17
C ASP A 236 -28.52 -173.07 -81.47
N ASP A 237 -27.46 -172.40 -81.91
CA ASP A 237 -26.71 -172.77 -83.12
C ASP A 237 -25.89 -174.07 -82.95
N LYS A 238 -25.59 -174.45 -81.71
CA LYS A 238 -24.89 -175.70 -81.38
C LYS A 238 -25.82 -176.92 -81.34
N GLN A 239 -27.11 -176.74 -81.06
CA GLN A 239 -28.08 -177.83 -80.90
C GLN A 239 -28.68 -178.29 -82.24
N ASN A 240 -28.75 -177.41 -83.24
CA ASN A 240 -29.28 -177.74 -84.58
C ASN A 240 -28.27 -178.43 -85.51
N ALA A 241 -26.96 -178.31 -85.24
CA ALA A 241 -25.92 -178.97 -86.02
C ALA A 241 -25.72 -180.45 -85.66
N LEU A 242 -26.20 -180.91 -84.50
CA LEU A 242 -25.95 -182.27 -84.00
C LEU A 242 -27.01 -183.31 -84.45
N ASN A 243 -28.23 -182.89 -84.81
CA ASN A 243 -29.35 -183.78 -85.12
C ASN A 243 -29.48 -184.20 -86.60
N LYS A 244 -28.61 -183.71 -87.50
CA LYS A 244 -28.67 -184.02 -88.94
C LYS A 244 -27.56 -184.95 -89.45
N LEU A 245 -26.66 -185.41 -88.57
CA LEU A 245 -25.48 -186.19 -88.98
C LEU A 245 -25.60 -187.71 -88.80
N GLU A 246 -26.68 -188.25 -88.21
CA GLU A 246 -26.78 -189.68 -87.86
C GLU A 246 -27.76 -190.53 -88.69
N GLU A 247 -28.55 -189.95 -89.61
CA GLU A 247 -29.66 -190.70 -90.20
C GLU A 247 -29.77 -190.56 -91.72
N GLN A 248 -28.78 -191.05 -92.48
CA GLN A 248 -28.97 -191.78 -93.77
C GLN A 248 -27.66 -192.01 -94.54
N LEU A 249 -26.80 -192.88 -94.01
CA LEU A 249 -25.53 -193.27 -94.64
C LEU A 249 -25.51 -194.68 -95.28
N VAL A 250 -26.62 -195.37 -95.59
CA VAL A 250 -26.50 -196.80 -96.03
C VAL A 250 -27.31 -197.28 -97.26
N LYS A 251 -27.91 -196.44 -98.11
CA LYS A 251 -28.38 -196.97 -99.43
C LYS A 251 -27.91 -196.21 -100.66
N GLN A 252 -26.61 -196.39 -100.90
CA GLN A 252 -26.08 -197.01 -102.11
C GLN A 252 -26.03 -196.14 -103.38
N HIS A 253 -24.89 -195.45 -103.48
CA HIS A 253 -24.06 -195.25 -104.68
C HIS A 253 -24.59 -195.86 -106.00
N SER A 254 -25.15 -195.04 -106.89
CA SER A 254 -25.00 -195.20 -108.35
C SER A 254 -25.42 -193.98 -109.22
N SER A 255 -25.02 -192.73 -108.91
CA SER A 255 -25.01 -191.64 -109.93
C SER A 255 -24.18 -190.38 -109.55
N GLU A 256 -23.10 -190.57 -108.79
CA GLU A 256 -22.27 -189.59 -108.07
C GLU A 256 -21.40 -188.63 -108.92
N ALA A 257 -21.64 -188.49 -110.23
CA ALA A 257 -20.81 -187.63 -111.11
C ALA A 257 -21.47 -186.27 -111.47
N GLN A 258 -22.77 -186.09 -111.23
CA GLN A 258 -23.49 -184.86 -111.59
C GLN A 258 -23.67 -183.88 -110.41
N GLN A 259 -23.62 -184.37 -109.16
CA GLN A 259 -23.87 -183.59 -107.93
C GLN A 259 -22.66 -182.78 -107.42
N LEU A 260 -21.44 -183.04 -107.93
CA LEU A 260 -20.24 -182.28 -107.54
C LEU A 260 -20.20 -180.85 -108.13
N ARG A 261 -21.06 -180.54 -109.11
CA ARG A 261 -21.11 -179.21 -109.73
C ARG A 261 -22.03 -178.24 -108.97
N ASP A 262 -23.06 -178.74 -108.29
CA ASP A 262 -24.04 -177.91 -107.57
C ASP A 262 -23.54 -177.49 -106.17
N LYS A 263 -22.71 -178.31 -105.52
CA LYS A 263 -22.11 -177.98 -104.20
C LYS A 263 -21.09 -176.84 -104.22
N LEU A 264 -20.45 -176.54 -105.35
CA LEU A 264 -19.51 -175.41 -105.46
C LEU A 264 -20.25 -174.06 -105.47
N SER A 265 -21.51 -174.05 -105.91
CA SER A 265 -22.37 -172.87 -105.91
C SER A 265 -22.83 -172.50 -104.49
N GLU A 266 -23.16 -173.47 -103.64
CA GLU A 266 -23.65 -173.22 -102.28
C GLU A 266 -22.56 -172.64 -101.35
N THR A 267 -21.32 -173.11 -101.46
CA THR A 267 -20.21 -172.59 -100.63
C THR A 267 -19.83 -171.15 -100.98
N THR A 268 -20.03 -170.75 -102.24
CA THR A 268 -19.80 -169.38 -102.69
C THR A 268 -20.84 -168.44 -102.08
N THR A 269 -22.11 -168.86 -102.02
CA THR A 269 -23.21 -168.08 -101.41
C THR A 269 -23.01 -167.85 -99.91
N ALA A 270 -22.65 -168.89 -99.16
CA ALA A 270 -22.43 -168.80 -97.71
C ALA A 270 -21.28 -167.84 -97.31
N PHE A 271 -20.21 -167.77 -98.13
CA PHE A 271 -19.10 -166.85 -97.88
C PHE A 271 -19.49 -165.38 -98.17
N THR A 272 -20.33 -165.13 -99.19
CA THR A 272 -20.91 -163.80 -99.42
C THR A 272 -21.84 -163.36 -98.30
N GLU A 273 -22.62 -164.27 -97.70
CA GLU A 273 -23.49 -163.95 -96.55
C GLU A 273 -22.68 -163.60 -95.30
N PHE A 274 -21.63 -164.35 -94.98
CA PHE A 274 -20.75 -164.04 -93.85
C PHE A 274 -20.03 -162.68 -94.02
N ARG A 275 -19.60 -162.36 -95.24
CA ARG A 275 -18.99 -161.05 -95.55
C ARG A 275 -20.01 -159.92 -95.42
N GLY A 276 -21.27 -160.14 -95.82
CA GLY A 276 -22.37 -159.20 -95.63
C GLY A 276 -22.68 -158.93 -94.16
N LEU A 277 -22.77 -159.98 -93.34
CA LEU A 277 -23.01 -159.88 -91.90
C LEU A 277 -21.86 -159.18 -91.16
N SER A 278 -20.61 -159.48 -91.52
CA SER A 278 -19.44 -158.83 -90.91
C SER A 278 -19.36 -157.34 -91.26
N ALA A 279 -19.68 -156.96 -92.51
CA ALA A 279 -19.74 -155.57 -92.92
C ALA A 279 -20.88 -154.81 -92.21
N GLN A 280 -22.03 -155.45 -92.03
CA GLN A 280 -23.15 -154.88 -91.27
C GLN A 280 -22.78 -154.68 -89.80
N LYS A 281 -22.11 -155.65 -89.17
CA LYS A 281 -21.64 -155.56 -87.78
C LYS A 281 -20.60 -154.45 -87.58
N LEU A 282 -19.71 -154.26 -88.56
CA LEU A 282 -18.71 -153.20 -88.53
C LEU A 282 -19.38 -151.82 -88.64
N ALA A 283 -20.35 -151.66 -89.54
CA ALA A 283 -21.11 -150.43 -89.70
C ALA A 283 -21.94 -150.08 -88.46
N GLU A 284 -22.56 -151.08 -87.81
CA GLU A 284 -23.31 -150.92 -86.56
C GLU A 284 -22.39 -150.49 -85.40
N LEU A 285 -21.18 -151.06 -85.31
CA LEU A 285 -20.18 -150.67 -84.31
C LEU A 285 -19.64 -149.25 -84.55
N GLU A 286 -19.38 -148.89 -85.82
CA GLU A 286 -18.96 -147.53 -86.20
C GLU A 286 -20.06 -146.50 -85.87
N GLN A 287 -21.32 -146.84 -86.14
CA GLN A 287 -22.46 -146.01 -85.77
C GLN A 287 -22.56 -145.83 -84.25
N ASN A 288 -22.49 -146.91 -83.47
CA ASN A 288 -22.57 -146.84 -82.01
C ASN A 288 -21.41 -146.03 -81.40
N HIS A 289 -20.21 -146.16 -81.96
CA HIS A 289 -19.06 -145.36 -81.54
C HIS A 289 -19.27 -143.87 -81.86
N GLN A 290 -19.76 -143.56 -83.06
CA GLN A 290 -20.03 -142.18 -83.47
C GLN A 290 -21.15 -141.54 -82.62
N GLU A 291 -22.18 -142.31 -82.25
CA GLU A 291 -23.23 -141.87 -81.34
C GLU A 291 -22.67 -141.62 -79.93
N SER A 292 -21.80 -142.51 -79.42
CA SER A 292 -21.15 -142.33 -78.11
C SER A 292 -20.24 -141.11 -78.05
N ILE A 293 -19.46 -140.84 -79.12
CA ILE A 293 -18.65 -139.63 -79.24
C ILE A 293 -19.52 -138.38 -79.26
N THR A 294 -20.63 -138.42 -80.01
CA THR A 294 -21.58 -137.31 -80.09
C THR A 294 -22.18 -137.01 -78.72
N GLN A 295 -22.64 -138.04 -78.00
CA GLN A 295 -23.20 -137.89 -76.64
C GLN A 295 -22.16 -137.35 -75.65
N ALA A 296 -20.92 -137.86 -75.68
CA ALA A 296 -19.84 -137.35 -74.81
C ALA A 296 -19.47 -135.89 -75.12
N SER A 297 -19.49 -135.51 -76.41
CA SER A 297 -19.26 -134.13 -76.85
C SER A 297 -20.38 -133.20 -76.41
N GLU A 298 -21.64 -133.63 -76.55
CA GLU A 298 -22.82 -132.87 -76.10
C GLU A 298 -22.82 -132.69 -74.57
N ALA A 299 -22.51 -133.75 -73.81
CA ALA A 299 -22.39 -133.67 -72.35
C ALA A 299 -21.27 -132.71 -71.91
N SER A 300 -20.12 -132.75 -72.58
CA SER A 300 -19.00 -131.84 -72.31
C SER A 300 -19.36 -130.39 -72.65
N ASN A 301 -20.04 -130.15 -73.78
CA ASN A 301 -20.49 -128.82 -74.19
C ASN A 301 -21.54 -128.26 -73.20
N LEU A 302 -22.45 -129.10 -72.71
CA LEU A 302 -23.40 -128.71 -71.66
C LEU A 302 -22.68 -128.35 -70.36
N GLN A 303 -21.65 -129.11 -69.98
CA GLN A 303 -20.85 -128.81 -68.79
C GLN A 303 -20.06 -127.51 -68.94
N ILE A 304 -19.49 -127.22 -70.11
CA ILE A 304 -18.83 -125.95 -70.42
C ILE A 304 -19.84 -124.81 -70.31
N SER A 305 -21.01 -124.93 -70.95
CA SER A 305 -22.06 -123.91 -70.88
C SER A 305 -22.53 -123.65 -69.45
N ASN A 306 -22.68 -124.70 -68.65
CA ASN A 306 -23.01 -124.57 -67.22
C ASN A 306 -21.89 -123.86 -66.44
N LEU A 307 -20.62 -124.14 -66.70
CA LEU A 307 -19.50 -123.45 -66.06
C LEU A 307 -19.43 -121.98 -66.48
N GLU A 308 -19.62 -121.67 -67.75
CA GLU A 308 -19.70 -120.30 -68.25
C GLU A 308 -20.85 -119.52 -67.58
N HIS A 309 -22.02 -120.16 -67.42
CA HIS A 309 -23.14 -119.57 -66.72
C HIS A 309 -22.83 -119.31 -65.24
N HIS A 310 -22.16 -120.23 -64.54
CA HIS A 310 -21.72 -120.01 -63.15
C HIS A 310 -20.69 -118.90 -63.03
N ILE A 311 -19.71 -118.85 -63.93
CA ILE A 311 -18.70 -117.78 -63.95
C ILE A 311 -19.39 -116.43 -64.18
N GLN A 312 -20.34 -116.36 -65.10
CA GLN A 312 -21.06 -115.12 -65.36
C GLN A 312 -21.95 -114.72 -64.18
N THR A 313 -22.58 -115.69 -63.52
CA THR A 313 -23.40 -115.45 -62.31
C THR A 313 -22.52 -114.93 -61.17
N ALA A 314 -21.42 -115.62 -60.86
CA ALA A 314 -20.47 -115.18 -59.84
C ALA A 314 -19.86 -113.80 -60.16
N LYS A 315 -19.57 -113.53 -61.44
CA LYS A 315 -19.09 -112.20 -61.87
C LYS A 315 -20.14 -111.12 -61.61
N ASN A 316 -21.41 -111.39 -61.92
CA ASN A 316 -22.50 -110.45 -61.67
C ASN A 316 -22.71 -110.23 -60.16
N GLU A 317 -22.68 -111.30 -59.36
CA GLU A 317 -22.80 -111.24 -57.90
C GLU A 317 -21.65 -110.44 -57.27
N HIS A 318 -20.41 -110.68 -57.68
CA HIS A 318 -19.26 -109.89 -57.22
C HIS A 318 -19.36 -108.43 -57.63
N SER A 319 -19.81 -108.14 -58.86
CA SER A 319 -20.00 -106.75 -59.31
C SER A 319 -21.06 -106.04 -58.47
N SER A 320 -22.18 -106.72 -58.17
CA SER A 320 -23.23 -106.19 -57.30
C SER A 320 -22.77 -106.00 -55.85
N ALA A 321 -21.94 -106.91 -55.33
CA ALA A 321 -21.34 -106.79 -54.01
C ALA A 321 -20.36 -105.60 -53.93
N ILE A 322 -19.53 -105.39 -54.96
CA ILE A 322 -18.64 -104.23 -55.05
C ILE A 322 -19.42 -102.92 -55.11
N GLU A 323 -20.48 -102.86 -55.93
CA GLU A 323 -21.35 -101.68 -56.01
C GLU A 323 -22.02 -101.39 -54.66
N SER A 324 -22.52 -102.43 -53.98
CA SER A 324 -23.12 -102.30 -52.65
C SER A 324 -22.12 -101.82 -51.60
N LEU A 325 -20.89 -102.34 -51.63
CA LEU A 325 -19.82 -101.95 -50.71
C LEU A 325 -19.39 -100.50 -50.95
N ASN A 326 -19.24 -100.10 -52.21
CA ASN A 326 -18.92 -98.71 -52.59
C ASN A 326 -20.02 -97.76 -52.14
N LEU A 327 -21.29 -98.12 -52.35
CA LEU A 327 -22.42 -97.32 -51.89
C LEU A 327 -22.43 -97.17 -50.36
N ALA A 328 -22.22 -98.26 -49.62
CA ALA A 328 -22.14 -98.23 -48.16
C ALA A 328 -20.96 -97.38 -47.66
N HIS A 329 -19.79 -97.49 -48.30
CA HIS A 329 -18.63 -96.68 -47.98
C HIS A 329 -18.87 -95.18 -48.24
N GLU A 330 -19.50 -94.85 -49.37
CA GLU A 330 -19.79 -93.46 -49.74
C GLU A 330 -20.86 -92.85 -48.81
N GLN A 331 -21.85 -93.64 -48.38
CA GLN A 331 -22.79 -93.25 -47.33
C GLN A 331 -22.09 -93.02 -45.99
N ALA A 332 -21.20 -93.92 -45.55
CA ALA A 332 -20.45 -93.76 -44.31
C ALA A 332 -19.57 -92.50 -44.32
N LEU A 333 -18.85 -92.26 -45.43
CA LEU A 333 -18.07 -91.03 -45.62
C LEU A 333 -18.96 -89.77 -45.61
N SER A 334 -20.15 -89.85 -46.20
CA SER A 334 -21.11 -88.74 -46.18
C SER A 334 -21.56 -88.43 -44.74
N TYR A 335 -21.91 -89.45 -43.96
CA TYR A 335 -22.30 -89.28 -42.56
C TYR A 335 -21.16 -88.69 -41.72
N GLU A 336 -19.94 -89.18 -41.90
CA GLU A 336 -18.78 -88.67 -41.17
C GLU A 336 -18.48 -87.21 -41.54
N ARG A 337 -18.55 -86.85 -42.82
CA ARG A 337 -18.42 -85.45 -43.28
C ARG A 337 -19.49 -84.56 -42.69
N GLU A 338 -20.74 -85.01 -42.63
CA GLU A 338 -21.84 -84.25 -42.05
C GLU A 338 -21.66 -84.07 -40.54
N ALA A 339 -21.22 -85.11 -39.82
CA ALA A 339 -20.94 -85.04 -38.39
C ALA A 339 -19.80 -84.04 -38.08
N VAL A 340 -18.69 -84.11 -38.84
CA VAL A 340 -17.58 -83.17 -38.72
C VAL A 340 -18.02 -81.74 -39.03
N THR A 341 -18.85 -81.55 -40.06
CA THR A 341 -19.40 -80.24 -40.42
C THR A 341 -20.25 -79.66 -39.29
N LYS A 342 -21.14 -80.47 -38.69
CA LYS A 342 -21.95 -80.06 -37.54
C LYS A 342 -21.09 -79.70 -36.33
N GLN A 343 -20.03 -80.45 -36.07
CA GLN A 343 -19.11 -80.16 -34.97
C GLN A 343 -18.38 -78.82 -35.17
N PHE A 344 -17.88 -78.55 -36.39
CA PHE A 344 -17.26 -77.27 -36.71
C PHE A 344 -18.24 -76.11 -36.64
N GLN A 345 -19.48 -76.29 -37.11
CA GLN A 345 -20.54 -75.27 -36.99
C GLN A 345 -20.87 -74.97 -35.53
N SER A 346 -21.04 -76.00 -34.69
CA SER A 346 -21.28 -75.81 -33.25
C SER A 346 -20.15 -75.01 -32.60
N ARG A 347 -18.89 -75.34 -32.92
CA ARG A 347 -17.73 -74.65 -32.36
C ARG A 347 -17.57 -73.22 -32.88
N LEU A 348 -17.96 -72.95 -34.13
CA LEU A 348 -18.05 -71.60 -34.67
C LEU A 348 -19.09 -70.77 -33.90
N THR A 349 -20.28 -71.33 -33.69
CA THR A 349 -21.33 -70.64 -32.93
C THR A 349 -20.92 -70.37 -31.47
N GLU A 350 -20.23 -71.31 -30.81
CA GLU A 350 -19.67 -71.09 -29.47
C GLU A 350 -18.61 -69.97 -29.46
N LEU A 351 -17.73 -69.92 -30.46
CA LEU A 351 -16.72 -68.86 -30.57
C LEU A 351 -17.33 -67.51 -30.89
N GLU A 352 -18.38 -67.45 -31.72
CA GLU A 352 -19.14 -66.23 -32.00
C GLU A 352 -19.85 -65.73 -30.73
N ALA A 353 -20.48 -66.62 -29.96
CA ALA A 353 -21.08 -66.28 -28.68
C ALA A 353 -20.04 -65.75 -27.69
N LEU A 354 -18.91 -66.45 -27.53
CA LEU A 354 -17.82 -66.01 -26.66
C LEU A 354 -17.25 -64.65 -27.09
N THR A 355 -17.13 -64.41 -28.40
CA THR A 355 -16.68 -63.13 -28.94
C THR A 355 -17.68 -62.02 -28.64
N SER A 356 -18.98 -62.30 -28.76
CA SER A 356 -20.06 -61.36 -28.41
C SER A 356 -20.07 -61.04 -26.91
N ASP A 357 -19.89 -62.04 -26.05
CA ASP A 357 -19.82 -61.86 -24.59
C ASP A 357 -18.60 -61.02 -24.21
N HIS A 358 -17.42 -61.33 -24.76
CA HIS A 358 -16.23 -60.52 -24.54
C HIS A 358 -16.39 -59.08 -25.03
N GLN A 359 -17.05 -58.87 -26.18
CA GLN A 359 -17.34 -57.52 -26.68
C GLN A 359 -18.26 -56.76 -25.71
N THR A 360 -19.28 -57.43 -25.16
CA THR A 360 -20.18 -56.85 -24.16
C THR A 360 -19.42 -56.43 -22.90
N VAL A 361 -18.54 -57.31 -22.40
CA VAL A 361 -17.69 -56.99 -21.23
C VAL A 361 -16.77 -55.80 -21.52
N ILE A 362 -16.18 -55.72 -22.72
CA ILE A 362 -15.37 -54.57 -23.12
C ILE A 362 -16.19 -53.28 -23.14
N ASP A 363 -17.41 -53.33 -23.67
CA ASP A 363 -18.31 -52.18 -23.74
C ASP A 363 -18.74 -51.72 -22.33
N ASP A 364 -19.05 -52.65 -21.42
CA ASP A 364 -19.36 -52.37 -20.02
C ASP A 364 -18.17 -51.71 -19.29
N ILE A 365 -16.95 -52.25 -19.47
CA ILE A 365 -15.72 -51.67 -18.91
C ILE A 365 -15.50 -50.26 -19.45
N ASN A 366 -15.68 -50.05 -20.76
CA ASN A 366 -15.52 -48.74 -21.38
C ASN A 366 -16.56 -47.74 -20.86
N GLN A 367 -17.81 -48.17 -20.68
CA GLN A 367 -18.87 -47.35 -20.12
C GLN A 367 -18.58 -46.99 -18.65
N GLN A 368 -18.10 -47.95 -17.86
CA GLN A 368 -17.71 -47.72 -16.47
C GLN A 368 -16.54 -46.73 -16.38
N HIS A 369 -15.48 -46.92 -17.16
CA HIS A 369 -14.35 -45.99 -17.21
C HIS A 369 -14.78 -44.58 -17.62
N ALA A 370 -15.68 -44.44 -18.61
CA ALA A 370 -16.20 -43.15 -19.02
C ALA A 370 -16.99 -42.47 -17.89
N SER A 371 -17.80 -43.24 -17.16
CA SER A 371 -18.53 -42.77 -15.98
C SER A 371 -17.59 -42.32 -14.85
N ASP A 372 -16.58 -43.12 -14.54
CA ASP A 372 -15.60 -42.82 -13.47
C ASP A 372 -14.78 -41.56 -13.82
N ILE A 373 -14.33 -41.42 -15.07
CA ILE A 373 -13.64 -40.22 -15.54
C ILE A 373 -14.55 -38.98 -15.41
N ALA A 374 -15.83 -39.10 -15.75
CA ALA A 374 -16.79 -38.00 -15.60
C ALA A 374 -17.00 -37.62 -14.12
N ALA A 375 -17.13 -38.61 -13.23
CA ALA A 375 -17.28 -38.39 -11.80
C ALA A 375 -16.04 -37.73 -11.18
N ILE A 376 -14.83 -38.21 -11.54
CA ILE A 376 -13.57 -37.61 -11.08
C ILE A 376 -13.44 -36.17 -11.58
N LYS A 377 -13.78 -35.89 -12.84
CA LYS A 377 -13.77 -34.51 -13.39
C LYS A 377 -14.75 -33.61 -12.64
N ALA A 378 -15.96 -34.08 -12.35
CA ALA A 378 -16.95 -33.33 -11.60
C ALA A 378 -16.48 -33.03 -10.17
N ALA A 379 -15.97 -34.03 -9.46
CA ALA A 379 -15.44 -33.88 -8.10
C ALA A 379 -14.24 -32.93 -8.05
N HIS A 380 -13.31 -33.04 -9.01
CA HIS A 380 -12.20 -32.11 -9.14
C HIS A 380 -12.67 -30.68 -9.41
N HIS A 381 -13.62 -30.49 -10.34
CA HIS A 381 -14.18 -29.18 -10.63
C HIS A 381 -14.87 -28.56 -9.40
N GLN A 382 -15.63 -29.36 -8.65
CA GLN A 382 -16.25 -28.92 -7.40
C GLN A 382 -15.19 -28.49 -6.36
N THR A 383 -14.14 -29.30 -6.17
CA THR A 383 -13.05 -28.99 -5.22
C THR A 383 -12.35 -27.68 -5.60
N VAL A 384 -12.09 -27.46 -6.89
CA VAL A 384 -11.51 -26.21 -7.39
C VAL A 384 -12.44 -25.03 -7.12
N THR A 385 -13.75 -25.16 -7.37
CA THR A 385 -14.72 -24.09 -7.08
C THR A 385 -14.79 -23.79 -5.59
N GLU A 386 -14.81 -24.79 -4.72
CA GLU A 386 -14.82 -24.62 -3.26
C GLU A 386 -13.56 -23.91 -2.75
N LEU A 387 -12.38 -24.30 -3.24
CA LEU A 387 -11.12 -23.62 -2.93
C LEU A 387 -11.10 -22.17 -3.40
N ASN A 388 -11.61 -21.91 -4.60
CA ASN A 388 -11.64 -20.56 -5.16
C ASN A 388 -12.63 -19.65 -4.41
N ASN A 389 -13.78 -20.19 -4.01
CA ASN A 389 -14.72 -19.50 -3.12
C ASN A 389 -14.08 -19.22 -1.76
N ARG A 390 -13.42 -20.20 -1.14
CA ARG A 390 -12.74 -20.01 0.14
C ARG A 390 -11.63 -18.96 0.06
N GLN A 391 -10.86 -18.95 -1.02
CA GLN A 391 -9.86 -17.91 -1.27
C GLN A 391 -10.51 -16.53 -1.41
N THR A 392 -11.64 -16.43 -2.12
CA THR A 392 -12.38 -15.18 -2.28
C THR A 392 -12.91 -14.67 -0.94
N ASP A 393 -13.47 -15.56 -0.12
CA ASP A 393 -13.96 -15.22 1.22
C ASP A 393 -12.83 -14.73 2.13
N LEU A 394 -11.69 -15.45 2.17
CA LEU A 394 -10.52 -15.05 2.95
C LEU A 394 -9.94 -13.71 2.50
N LEU A 395 -9.90 -13.46 1.18
CA LEU A 395 -9.49 -12.16 0.65
C LEU A 395 -10.46 -11.06 1.08
N SER A 396 -11.78 -11.29 0.98
CA SER A 396 -12.79 -10.32 1.41
C SER A 396 -12.68 -10.03 2.91
N GLU A 397 -12.46 -11.05 3.74
CA GLU A 397 -12.31 -10.93 5.18
C GLU A 397 -11.02 -10.17 5.54
N ALA A 398 -9.91 -10.48 4.88
CA ALA A 398 -8.65 -9.76 5.02
C ALA A 398 -8.75 -8.30 4.58
N THR A 399 -9.38 -8.03 3.43
CA THR A 399 -9.61 -6.66 2.94
C THR A 399 -10.47 -5.87 3.91
N LYS A 400 -11.61 -6.43 4.35
CA LYS A 400 -12.49 -5.78 5.32
C LYS A 400 -11.78 -5.52 6.65
N GLY A 401 -11.05 -6.50 7.18
CA GLY A 401 -10.26 -6.32 8.40
C GLY A 401 -9.20 -5.24 8.25
N SER A 402 -8.53 -5.17 7.10
CA SER A 402 -7.55 -4.11 6.82
C SER A 402 -8.21 -2.73 6.69
N ASP A 403 -9.37 -2.64 6.04
CA ASP A 403 -10.12 -1.39 5.87
C ASP A 403 -10.62 -0.87 7.22
N ASP A 404 -11.14 -1.75 8.09
CA ASP A 404 -11.60 -1.40 9.44
C ASP A 404 -10.44 -0.86 10.28
N VAL A 405 -9.25 -1.50 10.22
CA VAL A 405 -8.03 -1.02 10.89
C VAL A 405 -7.58 0.33 10.32
N ILE A 406 -7.58 0.50 8.99
CA ILE A 406 -7.23 1.76 8.34
C ILE A 406 -8.21 2.87 8.76
N GLN A 407 -9.52 2.60 8.80
CA GLN A 407 -10.52 3.56 9.24
C GLN A 407 -10.30 3.96 10.70
N SER A 408 -10.04 2.99 11.58
CA SER A 408 -9.75 3.23 13.00
C SER A 408 -8.50 4.10 13.18
N LEU A 409 -7.39 3.74 12.52
CA LEU A 409 -6.14 4.50 12.59
C LEU A 409 -6.29 5.89 11.98
N THR A 410 -7.06 6.04 10.90
CA THR A 410 -7.33 7.34 10.27
C THR A 410 -8.14 8.23 11.22
N SER A 411 -9.12 7.66 11.92
CA SER A 411 -9.90 8.38 12.94
C SER A 411 -9.03 8.83 14.12
N GLU A 412 -8.20 7.93 14.67
CA GLU A 412 -7.24 8.28 15.73
C GLU A 412 -6.26 9.38 15.27
N LEU A 413 -5.71 9.26 14.05
CA LEU A 413 -4.79 10.25 13.49
C LEU A 413 -5.44 11.63 13.34
N ASN A 414 -6.70 11.68 12.88
CA ASN A 414 -7.46 12.92 12.81
C ASN A 414 -7.72 13.51 14.20
N GLN A 415 -7.99 12.67 15.20
CA GLN A 415 -8.21 13.10 16.57
C GLN A 415 -6.92 13.69 17.20
N TYR A 416 -5.78 13.03 16.98
CA TYR A 416 -4.47 13.56 17.40
C TYR A 416 -4.12 14.85 16.67
N LYS A 417 -4.42 14.95 15.37
CA LYS A 417 -4.22 16.18 14.59
C LYS A 417 -5.06 17.33 15.15
N GLN A 418 -6.31 17.08 15.53
CA GLN A 418 -7.15 18.08 16.18
C GLN A 418 -6.58 18.49 17.54
N GLN A 419 -6.16 17.54 18.38
CA GLN A 419 -5.53 17.84 19.68
C GLN A 419 -4.24 18.64 19.54
N ALA A 420 -3.43 18.37 18.52
CA ALA A 420 -2.23 19.15 18.22
C ALA A 420 -2.60 20.59 17.85
N THR A 421 -3.61 20.76 17.00
CA THR A 421 -4.12 22.09 16.60
C THR A 421 -4.66 22.88 17.80
N ASP A 422 -5.46 22.23 18.65
CA ASP A 422 -5.99 22.84 19.88
C ASP A 422 -4.87 23.22 20.86
N SER A 423 -3.81 22.42 20.93
CA SER A 423 -2.64 22.69 21.77
C SER A 423 -1.80 23.84 21.22
N GLU A 424 -1.67 23.94 19.90
CA GLU A 424 -1.00 25.03 19.22
C GLU A 424 -1.74 26.36 19.43
N ASP A 425 -3.08 26.35 19.35
CA ASP A 425 -3.90 27.52 19.67
C ASP A 425 -3.77 27.96 21.14
N LYS A 426 -3.73 26.99 22.07
CA LYS A 426 -3.48 27.26 23.50
C LYS A 426 -2.08 27.85 23.71
N LEU A 427 -1.07 27.30 23.05
CA LEU A 427 0.30 27.82 23.09
C LEU A 427 0.34 29.26 22.58
N LYS A 428 -0.31 29.54 21.46
CA LYS A 428 -0.37 30.89 20.87
C LYS A 428 -1.05 31.90 21.80
N LYS A 429 -2.14 31.50 22.46
CA LYS A 429 -2.80 32.33 23.49
C LYS A 429 -1.89 32.57 24.70
N ALA A 430 -1.19 31.54 25.16
CA ALA A 430 -0.24 31.67 26.27
C ALA A 430 0.93 32.60 25.89
N GLN A 431 1.43 32.49 24.65
CA GLN A 431 2.48 33.36 24.13
C GLN A 431 2.02 34.82 24.10
N GLN A 432 0.83 35.10 23.56
CA GLN A 432 0.24 36.44 23.55
C GLN A 432 0.05 37.01 24.95
N GLN A 433 -0.37 36.18 25.91
CA GLN A 433 -0.52 36.59 27.30
C GLN A 433 0.84 36.92 27.94
N ASN A 434 1.89 36.16 27.61
CA ASN A 434 3.25 36.40 28.08
C ASN A 434 3.84 37.70 27.49
N ASP A 435 3.60 37.97 26.21
CA ASP A 435 3.98 39.23 25.56
C ASP A 435 3.29 40.43 26.20
N LEU A 436 1.98 40.31 26.50
CA LEU A 436 1.20 41.34 27.20
C LEU A 436 1.76 41.60 28.60
N LEU A 437 2.00 40.55 29.39
CA LEU A 437 2.58 40.65 30.73
C LEU A 437 3.98 41.25 30.69
N SER A 438 4.81 40.86 29.72
CA SER A 438 6.14 41.43 29.53
C SER A 438 6.07 42.93 29.23
N SER A 439 5.11 43.36 28.40
CA SER A 439 4.87 44.79 28.14
C SER A 439 4.38 45.53 29.39
N GLU A 440 3.49 44.94 30.20
CA GLU A 440 3.05 45.52 31.47
C GLU A 440 4.20 45.64 32.47
N ILE A 441 5.07 44.62 32.55
CA ILE A 441 6.27 44.64 33.41
C ILE A 441 7.18 45.79 32.96
N ALA A 442 7.52 45.89 31.68
CA ALA A 442 8.35 46.97 31.17
C ALA A 442 7.75 48.37 31.44
N GLN A 443 6.43 48.50 31.30
CA GLN A 443 5.73 49.75 31.61
C GLN A 443 5.80 50.08 33.12
N ARG A 444 5.64 49.08 33.99
CA ARG A 444 5.76 49.24 35.44
C ARG A 444 7.19 49.53 35.87
N GLU A 445 8.18 48.91 35.25
CA GLU A 445 9.60 49.20 35.46
C GLU A 445 9.92 50.64 35.08
N SER A 446 9.49 51.09 33.91
CA SER A 446 9.64 52.49 33.47
C SER A 446 8.97 53.47 34.44
N LYS A 447 7.74 53.16 34.89
CA LYS A 447 7.04 53.99 35.88
C LYS A 447 7.75 54.02 37.23
N THR A 448 8.30 52.89 37.67
CA THR A 448 9.07 52.79 38.92
C THR A 448 10.37 53.57 38.82
N GLN A 449 11.05 53.50 37.67
CA GLN A 449 12.25 54.28 37.40
C GLN A 449 11.95 55.78 37.42
N ALA A 450 10.88 56.23 36.76
CA ALA A 450 10.45 57.64 36.78
C ALA A 450 10.09 58.11 38.21
N LEU A 451 9.46 57.27 39.02
CA LEU A 451 9.16 57.59 40.43
C LEU A 451 10.43 57.63 41.28
N ASN A 452 11.39 56.75 41.05
CA ASN A 452 12.69 56.76 41.74
C ASN A 452 13.50 58.01 41.38
N GLU A 453 13.53 58.41 40.11
CA GLU A 453 14.17 59.67 39.67
C GLU A 453 13.50 60.90 40.30
N ALA A 454 12.16 60.94 40.34
CA ALA A 454 11.43 61.99 41.04
C ALA A 454 11.71 62.00 42.56
N SER A 455 11.88 60.83 43.17
CA SER A 455 12.25 60.72 44.59
C SER A 455 13.70 61.10 44.87
N LEU A 456 14.63 60.90 43.94
CA LEU A 456 16.02 61.35 44.07
C LEU A 456 16.12 62.87 43.92
N ASN A 457 15.31 63.46 43.04
CA ASN A 457 15.25 64.90 42.85
C ASN A 457 14.39 65.64 43.89
N LYS A 458 13.81 64.93 44.88
CA LYS A 458 13.00 65.56 45.93
C LYS A 458 13.82 66.57 46.75
N ASP A 459 15.08 66.25 47.01
CA ASP A 459 15.96 67.10 47.82
C ASP A 459 16.37 68.35 47.02
N GLU A 460 16.57 68.21 45.71
CA GLU A 460 16.81 69.34 44.80
C GLU A 460 15.58 70.26 44.67
N ILE A 461 14.36 69.70 44.60
CA ILE A 461 13.11 70.49 44.61
C ILE A 461 12.92 71.18 45.97
N ILE A 462 13.21 70.50 47.08
CA ILE A 462 13.17 71.10 48.42
C ILE A 462 14.16 72.27 48.51
N ASP A 463 15.36 72.12 47.96
CA ASP A 463 16.37 73.17 47.99
C ASP A 463 16.03 74.33 47.05
N GLN A 464 15.43 74.08 45.88
CA GLN A 464 14.86 75.12 45.02
C GLN A 464 13.72 75.89 45.71
N LEU A 465 12.84 75.20 46.43
CA LEU A 465 11.78 75.83 47.22
C LEU A 465 12.34 76.66 48.38
N LYS A 466 13.35 76.17 49.11
CA LYS A 466 14.04 76.96 50.14
C LYS A 466 14.70 78.21 49.56
N ALA A 467 15.36 78.09 48.41
CA ALA A 467 15.95 79.24 47.70
C ALA A 467 14.89 80.25 47.29
N SER A 468 13.77 79.80 46.70
CA SER A 468 12.65 80.66 46.31
C SER A 468 11.99 81.36 47.51
N VAL A 469 11.83 80.66 48.64
CA VAL A 469 11.33 81.25 49.89
C VAL A 469 12.31 82.26 50.47
N SER A 470 13.61 81.99 50.41
CA SER A 470 14.65 82.93 50.83
C SER A 470 14.65 84.19 49.94
N ASP A 471 14.56 84.05 48.62
CA ASP A 471 14.47 85.17 47.69
C ASP A 471 13.19 85.98 47.92
N ALA A 472 12.05 85.32 48.16
CA ALA A 472 10.80 85.98 48.50
C ALA A 472 10.90 86.75 49.84
N ALA A 473 11.52 86.17 50.87
CA ALA A 473 11.76 86.83 52.15
C ALA A 473 12.68 88.07 51.98
N THR A 474 13.71 87.96 51.14
CA THR A 474 14.62 89.06 50.83
C THR A 474 13.89 90.19 50.10
N LYS A 475 13.01 89.85 49.15
CA LYS A 475 12.20 90.80 48.40
C LYS A 475 11.13 91.47 49.27
N ILE A 476 10.54 90.74 50.21
CA ILE A 476 9.64 91.29 51.23
C ILE A 476 10.40 92.30 52.09
N ASN A 477 11.59 91.97 52.60
CA ASN A 477 12.41 92.91 53.37
C ASN A 477 12.75 94.18 52.57
N GLN A 478 13.11 94.04 51.29
CA GLN A 478 13.34 95.20 50.40
C GLN A 478 12.09 96.04 50.18
N LEU A 479 10.92 95.43 50.04
CA LEU A 479 9.64 96.15 49.90
C LEU A 479 9.24 96.84 51.21
N THR A 480 9.48 96.22 52.36
CA THR A 480 9.28 96.82 53.69
C THR A 480 10.17 98.06 53.84
N GLN A 481 11.45 97.96 53.49
CA GLN A 481 12.38 99.10 53.52
C GLN A 481 11.95 100.22 52.58
N LYS A 482 11.53 99.91 51.35
CA LYS A 482 10.97 100.90 50.41
C LYS A 482 9.69 101.55 50.92
N LEU A 483 8.84 100.81 51.63
CA LEU A 483 7.63 101.35 52.24
C LEU A 483 7.97 102.33 53.38
N GLU A 484 9.01 102.04 54.15
CA GLU A 484 9.48 102.88 55.25
C GLU A 484 10.10 104.19 54.74
N GLU A 485 10.92 104.11 53.68
CA GLU A 485 11.44 105.28 52.95
C GLU A 485 10.31 106.12 52.33
N SER A 486 9.30 105.48 51.73
CA SER A 486 8.13 106.17 51.18
C SER A 486 7.27 106.84 52.26
N THR A 487 7.18 106.24 53.44
CA THR A 487 6.41 106.80 54.57
C THR A 487 7.13 108.02 55.16
N GLN A 488 8.47 107.99 55.24
CA GLN A 488 9.27 109.15 55.61
C GLN A 488 9.15 110.29 54.58
N ALA A 489 9.19 109.97 53.27
CA ALA A 489 8.99 110.97 52.21
C ALA A 489 7.60 111.62 52.28
N HIS A 490 6.54 110.83 52.50
CA HIS A 490 5.18 111.36 52.65
C HIS A 490 5.04 112.24 53.91
N GLN A 491 5.78 111.96 54.98
CA GLN A 491 5.78 112.79 56.20
C GLN A 491 6.40 114.18 55.92
N VAL A 492 7.50 114.21 55.16
CA VAL A 492 8.16 115.45 54.71
C VAL A 492 7.27 116.26 53.77
N ASP A 493 6.59 115.60 52.83
CA ASP A 493 5.67 116.27 51.90
C ASP A 493 4.43 116.85 52.62
N LYS A 494 3.93 116.17 53.66
CA LYS A 494 2.83 116.67 54.49
C LYS A 494 3.24 117.93 55.28
N GLU A 495 4.46 117.98 55.81
CA GLU A 495 4.98 119.18 56.48
C GLU A 495 5.18 120.35 55.51
N ASN A 496 5.65 120.08 54.29
CA ASN A 496 5.82 121.10 53.24
C ASN A 496 4.48 121.65 52.74
N PHE A 497 3.46 120.79 52.55
CA PHE A 497 2.11 121.22 52.17
C PHE A 497 1.47 122.13 53.24
N THR A 498 1.66 121.81 54.51
CA THR A 498 1.11 122.61 55.63
C THR A 498 1.74 124.01 55.71
N LYS A 499 3.05 124.12 55.44
CA LYS A 499 3.73 125.42 55.33
C LYS A 499 3.23 126.22 54.14
N GLN A 500 3.05 125.58 52.98
CA GLN A 500 2.59 126.26 51.76
C GLN A 500 1.15 126.77 51.88
N GLN A 501 0.28 126.04 52.59
CA GLN A 501 -1.10 126.44 52.88
C GLN A 501 -1.18 127.68 53.79
N GLN A 502 -0.30 127.79 54.79
CA GLN A 502 -0.22 128.98 55.66
C GLN A 502 0.27 130.23 54.92
N THR A 503 1.21 130.10 53.97
CA THR A 503 1.67 131.23 53.15
C THR A 503 0.57 131.73 52.21
N TYR A 504 -0.28 130.84 51.71
CA TYR A 504 -1.38 131.20 50.80
C TYR A 504 -2.47 132.02 51.51
N SER A 505 -2.90 131.62 52.71
CA SER A 505 -3.90 132.37 53.48
C SER A 505 -3.42 133.76 53.92
N GLN A 506 -2.11 133.94 54.12
CA GLN A 506 -1.53 135.27 54.43
C GLN A 506 -1.41 136.19 53.20
N ALA A 507 -1.29 135.62 51.99
CA ALA A 507 -1.28 136.38 50.75
C ALA A 507 -2.70 136.83 50.36
N GLU A 508 -3.69 135.96 50.55
CA GLU A 508 -5.10 136.23 50.23
C GLU A 508 -5.69 137.37 51.09
N ALA A 509 -5.35 137.41 52.38
CA ALA A 509 -5.76 138.51 53.27
C ALA A 509 -5.12 139.87 52.90
N LYS A 510 -3.91 139.87 52.31
CA LYS A 510 -3.24 141.10 51.88
C LYS A 510 -3.80 141.64 50.55
N ILE A 511 -4.23 140.75 49.65
CA ILE A 511 -4.85 141.13 48.37
C ILE A 511 -6.23 141.74 48.61
N SER A 512 -7.05 141.14 49.47
CA SER A 512 -8.40 141.67 49.79
C SER A 512 -8.35 143.08 50.42
N ASN A 513 -7.35 143.36 51.27
CA ASN A 513 -7.16 144.70 51.85
C ASN A 513 -6.66 145.74 50.83
N ALA A 514 -5.83 145.32 49.87
CA ALA A 514 -5.34 146.20 48.81
C ALA A 514 -6.44 146.56 47.79
N GLU A 515 -7.36 145.63 47.50
CA GLU A 515 -8.51 145.87 46.61
C GLU A 515 -9.54 146.82 47.23
N LEU A 516 -9.77 146.75 48.55
CA LEU A 516 -10.61 147.70 49.29
C LEU A 516 -10.03 149.12 49.29
N GLN A 517 -8.71 149.27 49.54
CA GLN A 517 -8.03 150.57 49.45
C GLN A 517 -8.00 151.14 48.03
N ALA A 518 -7.87 150.31 46.99
CA ALA A 518 -7.90 150.76 45.60
C ALA A 518 -9.29 151.28 45.17
N ASN A 519 -10.37 150.70 45.70
CA ASN A 519 -11.74 151.17 45.43
C ASN A 519 -12.09 152.45 46.21
N GLU A 520 -11.59 152.61 47.44
CA GLU A 520 -11.72 153.87 48.19
C GLU A 520 -10.98 155.02 47.49
N LEU A 521 -9.75 154.79 47.02
CA LEU A 521 -8.98 155.78 46.25
C LEU A 521 -9.62 156.10 44.89
N ARG A 522 -10.31 155.14 44.24
CA ARG A 522 -11.06 155.40 43.01
C ARG A 522 -12.33 156.23 43.25
N GLN A 523 -13.05 155.99 44.33
CA GLN A 523 -14.20 156.83 44.70
C GLN A 523 -13.78 158.23 45.14
N GLU A 524 -12.62 158.35 45.79
CA GLU A 524 -12.04 159.63 46.20
C GLU A 524 -11.53 160.45 45.00
N ASN A 525 -10.91 159.78 44.00
CA ASN A 525 -10.57 160.42 42.72
C ASN A 525 -11.81 160.84 41.92
N ALA A 526 -12.92 160.09 41.98
CA ALA A 526 -14.18 160.47 41.35
C ALA A 526 -14.84 161.68 42.06
N LYS A 527 -14.70 161.81 43.38
CA LYS A 527 -15.13 163.01 44.14
C LYS A 527 -14.24 164.23 43.87
N LEU A 528 -12.92 164.04 43.77
CA LEU A 528 -11.97 165.09 43.38
C LEU A 528 -12.17 165.54 41.93
N ALA A 529 -12.47 164.63 41.00
CA ALA A 529 -12.81 164.96 39.62
C ALA A 529 -14.11 165.78 39.54
N SER A 530 -15.12 165.46 40.35
CA SER A 530 -16.36 166.23 40.44
C SER A 530 -16.16 167.62 41.09
N GLN A 531 -15.25 167.76 42.07
CA GLN A 531 -14.86 169.05 42.63
C GLN A 531 -13.99 169.88 41.66
N VAL A 532 -13.14 169.25 40.85
CA VAL A 532 -12.36 169.90 39.79
C VAL A 532 -13.25 170.30 38.62
N GLU A 533 -14.27 169.52 38.25
CA GLU A 533 -15.30 169.93 37.28
C GLU A 533 -16.18 171.06 37.82
N PHE A 534 -16.49 171.07 39.11
CA PHE A 534 -17.23 172.18 39.74
C PHE A 534 -16.40 173.46 39.78
N VAL A 535 -15.10 173.40 40.08
CA VAL A 535 -14.17 174.54 40.04
C VAL A 535 -13.84 174.95 38.60
N LYS A 536 -13.71 174.02 37.65
CA LYS A 536 -13.59 174.35 36.22
C LYS A 536 -14.87 174.95 35.68
N SER A 537 -16.06 174.47 36.05
CA SER A 537 -17.35 175.05 35.64
C SER A 537 -17.52 176.48 36.19
N ASN A 538 -17.06 176.74 37.43
CA ASN A 538 -17.08 178.09 38.03
C ASN A 538 -16.01 179.03 37.44
N ASN A 539 -14.83 178.51 37.09
CA ASN A 539 -13.79 179.25 36.38
C ASN A 539 -14.08 179.38 34.88
N ILE A 540 -14.80 178.47 34.24
CA ILE A 540 -15.30 178.59 32.87
C ILE A 540 -16.36 179.69 32.84
N ALA A 541 -17.27 179.77 33.81
CA ALA A 541 -18.26 180.85 33.88
C ALA A 541 -17.64 182.25 34.18
N THR A 542 -16.52 182.30 34.92
CA THR A 542 -15.82 183.55 35.24
C THR A 542 -14.79 183.95 34.16
N VAL A 543 -14.13 182.99 33.52
CA VAL A 543 -13.23 183.22 32.38
C VAL A 543 -14.01 183.44 31.09
N GLU A 544 -15.20 182.89 30.88
CA GLU A 544 -16.10 183.36 29.82
C GLU A 544 -16.49 184.82 30.08
N ARG A 545 -16.86 185.19 31.31
CA ARG A 545 -17.15 186.60 31.65
C ARG A 545 -15.95 187.55 31.52
N LEU A 546 -14.72 187.09 31.75
CA LEU A 546 -13.50 187.90 31.61
C LEU A 546 -12.90 187.83 30.21
N THR A 547 -13.12 186.76 29.44
CA THR A 547 -12.67 186.62 28.06
C THR A 547 -13.61 187.34 27.11
N THR A 548 -14.93 187.36 27.34
CA THR A 548 -15.84 188.24 26.57
C THR A 548 -15.55 189.74 26.82
N LYS A 549 -14.94 190.08 27.98
CA LYS A 549 -14.42 191.43 28.28
C LYS A 549 -13.01 191.69 27.73
N SER A 550 -12.18 190.67 27.61
CA SER A 550 -10.85 190.69 26.97
C SER A 550 -10.94 190.71 25.44
N GLU A 551 -11.91 190.01 24.85
CA GLU A 551 -12.21 189.97 23.41
C GLU A 551 -12.62 191.35 22.90
N GLN A 552 -13.40 192.12 23.68
CA GLN A 552 -13.76 193.50 23.33
C GLN A 552 -12.63 194.52 23.52
N ALA A 553 -11.60 194.20 24.33
CA ALA A 553 -10.41 195.05 24.51
C ALA A 553 -9.27 194.70 23.52
N LEU A 554 -9.10 193.43 23.15
CA LEU A 554 -8.09 192.97 22.16
C LEU A 554 -8.50 193.26 20.72
N LEU A 555 -9.79 193.20 20.38
CA LEU A 555 -10.30 193.69 19.10
C LEU A 555 -9.97 195.18 18.89
N LYS A 556 -9.82 195.95 19.98
CA LYS A 556 -9.49 197.38 19.97
C LYS A 556 -7.98 197.68 20.07
N VAL A 557 -7.15 196.68 20.35
CA VAL A 557 -5.68 196.81 20.50
C VAL A 557 -4.91 196.38 19.24
N ARG A 558 -5.27 195.31 18.52
CA ARG A 558 -4.50 194.92 17.31
C ARG A 558 -5.12 195.28 15.97
N GLU A 559 -6.26 195.94 15.97
CA GLU A 559 -6.61 196.87 14.88
C GLU A 559 -5.51 197.96 14.70
N LEU A 560 -4.76 198.30 15.76
CA LEU A 560 -3.57 199.16 15.72
C LEU A 560 -2.25 198.41 15.40
N GLU A 561 -2.21 197.08 15.45
CA GLU A 561 -1.01 196.28 15.07
C GLU A 561 -1.15 195.60 13.70
N ASN A 562 -2.37 195.54 13.15
CA ASN A 562 -2.61 195.44 11.71
C ASN A 562 -1.93 196.58 10.91
N LEU A 563 -1.53 197.68 11.55
CA LEU A 563 -0.86 198.82 10.89
C LEU A 563 0.68 198.82 11.00
N LEU A 564 1.29 197.93 11.80
CA LEU A 564 2.76 197.92 12.02
C LEU A 564 3.47 196.70 11.43
N HIS A 565 2.88 195.50 11.38
CA HIS A 565 3.52 194.34 10.72
C HIS A 565 3.36 194.33 9.19
N GLN A 566 2.39 195.08 8.67
CA GLN A 566 2.23 195.32 7.23
C GLN A 566 3.33 196.23 6.64
N GLU A 567 3.99 197.04 7.49
CA GLU A 567 5.21 197.80 7.21
C GLU A 567 6.48 197.03 7.65
N GLN A 568 6.39 196.11 8.61
CA GLN A 568 7.42 195.09 8.88
C GLN A 568 7.31 193.84 8.00
N MET A 569 7.18 194.05 6.70
CA MET A 569 8.38 194.19 5.86
C MET A 569 8.49 192.91 4.98
N ASN A 570 8.04 192.88 3.72
CA ASN A 570 8.20 193.88 2.64
C ASN A 570 9.63 194.47 2.57
N GLY A 571 10.31 194.56 3.71
CA GLY A 571 11.71 194.31 3.98
C GLY A 571 12.00 192.84 4.35
N LYS A 572 11.97 191.88 3.45
CA LYS A 572 12.27 191.95 2.02
C LYS A 572 12.28 190.47 1.63
N GLU A 573 11.70 190.00 0.52
CA GLU A 573 12.13 190.30 -0.85
C GLU A 573 13.69 190.35 -1.04
N ALA A 574 14.46 189.84 -0.05
CA ALA A 574 15.92 189.78 0.06
C ALA A 574 16.45 188.53 0.81
N LYS A 575 15.60 187.60 1.30
CA LYS A 575 16.03 186.20 1.57
C LYS A 575 15.34 185.13 0.73
N GLU A 576 14.53 185.56 -0.21
CA GLU A 576 14.45 184.91 -1.52
C GLU A 576 15.82 185.01 -2.25
N GLU A 577 16.82 185.74 -1.74
CA GLU A 577 18.24 185.67 -2.11
C GLU A 577 19.01 184.51 -1.41
N ARG A 578 18.42 183.85 -0.40
CA ARG A 578 18.90 182.55 0.12
C ARG A 578 18.51 181.37 -0.79
N VAL A 579 17.83 181.64 -1.90
CA VAL A 579 17.90 180.85 -3.12
C VAL A 579 19.33 180.43 -3.42
N LYS A 580 20.32 181.31 -3.44
CA LYS A 580 21.59 180.96 -4.13
C LYS A 580 22.62 180.19 -3.29
N LEU A 581 22.48 180.21 -1.96
CA LEU A 581 23.57 179.83 -1.05
C LEU A 581 23.52 178.40 -0.51
N LYS A 582 22.35 177.75 -0.37
CA LYS A 582 22.31 176.41 0.27
C LYS A 582 22.40 175.25 -0.73
N GLU A 583 22.00 175.46 -1.97
CA GLU A 583 22.43 174.63 -3.10
C GLU A 583 23.89 174.94 -3.49
N GLN A 584 24.46 176.11 -3.12
CA GLN A 584 25.92 176.27 -2.96
C GLN A 584 26.50 175.60 -1.69
N ILE A 585 25.70 175.22 -0.69
CA ILE A 585 26.16 174.42 0.47
C ILE A 585 26.14 172.92 0.13
N GLU A 586 25.28 172.46 -0.78
CA GLU A 586 25.48 171.16 -1.46
C GLU A 586 26.69 171.20 -2.39
N PHE A 587 27.00 172.35 -3.01
CA PHE A 587 28.30 172.59 -3.64
C PHE A 587 29.48 172.61 -2.62
N MET A 588 29.24 172.98 -1.35
CA MET A 588 30.25 172.87 -0.27
C MET A 588 30.29 171.52 0.44
N LYS A 589 29.26 170.68 0.37
CA LYS A 589 29.34 169.24 0.71
C LYS A 589 30.24 168.48 -0.28
N TYR A 590 30.28 168.93 -1.54
CA TYR A 590 31.23 168.41 -2.53
C TYR A 590 32.65 168.96 -2.32
N ASN A 591 32.82 170.26 -2.01
CA ASN A 591 34.15 170.84 -1.72
C ASN A 591 34.73 170.47 -0.33
N GLN A 592 33.92 170.15 0.69
CA GLN A 592 34.41 169.70 2.00
C GLN A 592 34.76 168.22 2.05
N THR A 593 34.10 167.37 1.26
CA THR A 593 34.56 165.98 1.04
C THR A 593 35.87 165.97 0.25
N ASN A 594 36.06 166.90 -0.69
CA ASN A 594 37.34 167.10 -1.39
C ASN A 594 38.42 167.80 -0.52
N THR A 595 38.01 168.58 0.51
CA THR A 595 38.93 169.11 1.54
C THR A 595 39.30 168.05 2.57
N PHE A 596 38.43 167.08 2.83
CA PHE A 596 38.75 165.87 3.58
C PHE A 596 39.72 164.98 2.80
N GLU A 597 39.66 164.92 1.46
CA GLU A 597 40.73 164.36 0.62
C GLU A 597 42.05 165.16 0.72
N ARG A 598 42.02 166.49 0.90
CA ARG A 598 43.24 167.28 1.17
C ARG A 598 43.78 167.09 2.59
N LEU A 599 42.93 166.82 3.58
CA LEU A 599 43.35 166.37 4.93
C LEU A 599 43.81 164.90 4.92
N THR A 600 43.30 164.07 4.02
CA THR A 600 43.90 162.77 3.68
C THR A 600 45.26 162.95 3.03
N ASN A 601 45.51 164.01 2.26
CA ASN A 601 46.87 164.38 1.84
C ASN A 601 47.75 164.92 2.99
N SER A 602 47.15 165.47 4.06
CA SER A 602 47.84 165.69 5.33
C SER A 602 48.18 164.37 6.03
N ALA A 603 47.35 163.33 5.88
CA ALA A 603 47.65 161.98 6.32
C ALA A 603 48.68 161.28 5.42
N THR A 604 48.77 161.59 4.12
CA THR A 604 49.86 161.11 3.24
C THR A 604 51.21 161.75 3.61
N LYS A 605 51.22 163.03 4.00
CA LYS A 605 52.41 163.69 4.57
C LYS A 605 52.81 163.12 5.93
N ALA A 606 51.84 162.65 6.73
CA ALA A 606 52.10 161.96 7.99
C ALA A 606 52.47 160.47 7.79
N ASN A 607 52.03 159.82 6.72
CA ASN A 607 52.48 158.47 6.35
C ASN A 607 53.90 158.48 5.74
N ASN A 608 54.32 159.60 5.14
CA ASN A 608 55.72 159.82 4.78
C ASN A 608 56.61 160.14 5.99
N ARG A 609 56.03 160.69 7.08
CA ARG A 609 56.68 160.72 8.39
C ARG A 609 56.92 159.29 8.92
N VAL A 610 56.12 158.30 8.53
CA VAL A 610 56.30 156.90 8.94
C VAL A 610 57.30 156.16 8.03
N LYS A 611 57.30 156.37 6.71
CA LYS A 611 58.25 155.69 5.80
C LYS A 611 59.72 156.15 5.88
N GLU A 612 60.01 157.41 6.19
CA GLU A 612 61.42 157.84 6.39
C GLU A 612 61.91 157.58 7.82
N LEU A 613 61.01 157.56 8.82
CA LEU A 613 61.34 157.07 10.16
C LEU A 613 61.47 155.53 10.21
N GLU A 614 60.83 154.77 9.31
CA GLU A 614 61.11 153.35 9.12
C GLU A 614 62.44 153.09 8.37
N ALA A 615 63.04 154.12 7.74
CA ALA A 615 64.42 154.09 7.25
C ALA A 615 65.45 154.63 8.28
N GLU A 616 64.99 155.17 9.41
CA GLU A 616 65.82 155.46 10.59
C GLU A 616 66.47 154.19 11.18
N LEU A 617 66.06 152.98 10.80
CA LEU A 617 66.36 151.84 11.66
C LEU A 617 66.97 150.59 11.03
N ALA A 618 67.19 150.53 9.72
CA ALA A 618 67.71 149.31 9.08
C ALA A 618 69.06 149.45 8.34
N GLY A 619 69.66 150.64 8.25
CA GLY A 619 70.79 150.89 7.34
C GLY A 619 72.04 151.59 7.91
N LEU A 620 72.08 151.91 9.21
CA LEU A 620 73.33 152.18 9.94
C LEU A 620 74.01 150.84 10.27
N LYS A 621 74.43 150.14 9.21
CA LYS A 621 75.37 149.01 9.22
C LYS A 621 76.03 148.79 7.85
N SER A 622 76.41 149.88 7.16
CA SER A 622 77.61 149.97 6.28
C SER A 622 77.71 151.38 5.70
#